data_AF-A0A0I9TT19-F1
#
_entry.id   AF-A0A0I9TT19-F1
#
_cell.length_a   1.000
_cell.length_b   1.000
_cell.length_c   1.000
_cell.angle_alpha   90.00
_cell.angle_beta   90.00
_cell.angle_gamma   90.00
#
_symmetry.space_group_name_H-M   'P 1'
#
loop_
_entity.id
_entity.type
_entity.pdbx_description
1 polymer ?
#
loop_
_entity_poly.entity_id
_entity_poly.type
_entity_poly.pdbx_seq_one_letter_code
_entity_poly.pdbx_strand_id
1 'polypeptide(L)' 'MDEWAAGGLTNIDKLTFGCHPHHKLHEMGWRTRKLPDGKTEWSPPPHLPMPSGTNDFHHPERYLPDGEAA' A
#
# COMPACT_ATOMS: atom_id res chain seq x y z
N MET A 1 -10.11 -6.64 -6.64
CA MET A 1 -10.04 -6.03 -5.29
C MET A 1 -11.46 -5.80 -4.90
N ASP A 2 -11.88 -6.41 -3.80
CA ASP A 2 -13.24 -6.25 -3.30
C ASP A 2 -13.19 -5.12 -2.28
N GLU A 3 -13.69 -3.96 -2.67
CA GLU A 3 -13.60 -2.75 -1.87
C GLU A 3 -14.49 -2.85 -0.64
N TRP A 4 -13.95 -2.56 0.55
CA TRP A 4 -14.69 -2.71 1.81
C TRP A 4 -15.94 -1.83 1.83
N ALA A 5 -15.83 -0.60 1.29
CA ALA A 5 -16.95 0.33 1.21
C ALA A 5 -18.06 -0.15 0.26
N ALA A 6 -17.76 -1.10 -0.65
CA ALA A 6 -18.71 -1.69 -1.59
C ALA A 6 -19.22 -3.08 -1.16
N GLY A 7 -19.06 -3.45 0.12
CA GLY A 7 -19.47 -4.77 0.64
C GLY A 7 -18.38 -5.84 0.55
N GLY A 8 -17.12 -5.43 0.33
CA GLY A 8 -15.96 -6.31 0.42
C GLY A 8 -15.72 -6.82 1.84
N LEU A 9 -15.00 -7.93 1.95
CA LEU A 9 -14.69 -8.56 3.23
C LEU A 9 -13.68 -7.72 4.02
N THR A 10 -13.91 -7.57 5.32
CA THR A 10 -13.05 -6.82 6.25
C THR A 10 -12.08 -7.72 7.02
N ASN A 11 -11.84 -8.93 6.52
CA ASN A 11 -10.88 -9.85 7.12
C ASN A 11 -9.48 -9.21 7.15
N ILE A 12 -8.68 -9.55 8.16
CA ILE A 12 -7.38 -8.93 8.36
C ILE A 12 -6.48 -9.06 7.13
N ASP A 13 -6.59 -10.15 6.37
CA ASP A 13 -5.85 -10.45 5.13
C ASP A 13 -6.34 -9.67 3.90
N LYS A 14 -7.54 -9.09 3.95
CA LYS A 14 -8.16 -8.35 2.84
C LYS A 14 -8.01 -6.84 2.95
N LEU A 15 -7.73 -6.32 4.14
CA LEU A 15 -7.56 -4.89 4.39
C LEU A 15 -6.08 -4.47 4.46
N THR A 16 -5.86 -3.19 4.18
CA THR A 16 -4.58 -2.49 4.32
C THR A 16 -4.77 -1.31 5.25
N PHE A 17 -3.80 -1.02 6.12
CA PHE A 17 -3.90 0.13 7.01
C PHE A 17 -3.51 1.43 6.28
N GLY A 18 -4.36 2.45 6.41
CA GLY A 18 -4.10 3.81 5.92
C GLY A 18 -4.41 4.82 7.00
N CYS A 19 -3.56 5.84 7.15
CA CYS A 19 -3.88 6.98 8.02
C CYS A 19 -4.93 7.89 7.37
N HIS A 20 -5.55 8.79 8.15
CA HIS A 20 -6.63 9.66 7.68
C HIS A 20 -6.37 10.36 6.32
N PRO A 21 -5.23 11.04 6.08
CA PRO A 21 -4.97 11.68 4.79
C PRO A 21 -4.80 10.68 3.64
N HIS A 22 -4.16 9.52 3.88
CA HIS A 22 -4.01 8.49 2.85
C HIS A 22 -5.32 7.76 2.56
N HIS A 23 -6.23 7.64 3.53
CA HIS A 23 -7.53 7.01 3.30
C HIS A 23 -8.34 7.78 2.24
N LYS A 24 -8.22 9.12 2.18
CA LYS A 24 -8.86 9.95 1.15
C LYS A 24 -8.35 9.66 -0.27
N LEU A 25 -7.15 9.11 -0.43
CA LEU A 25 -6.62 8.78 -1.75
C LEU A 25 -7.45 7.69 -2.45
N HIS A 26 -8.14 6.84 -1.69
CA HIS A 26 -9.06 5.85 -2.25
C HIS A 26 -10.17 6.51 -3.07
N GLU A 27 -10.76 7.60 -2.58
CA GLU A 27 -11.77 8.40 -3.29
C GLU A 27 -11.20 9.07 -4.56
N MET A 28 -9.88 9.20 -4.65
CA MET A 28 -9.17 9.76 -5.80
C MET A 28 -8.68 8.70 -6.79
N GLY A 29 -9.18 7.46 -6.67
CA GLY A 29 -8.90 6.37 -7.60
C GLY A 29 -7.62 5.59 -7.30
N TRP A 30 -6.97 5.84 -6.16
CA TRP A 30 -5.92 4.95 -5.67
C TRP A 30 -6.51 3.65 -5.12
N ARG A 31 -5.76 2.57 -5.27
CA ARG A 31 -6.17 1.24 -4.82
C ARG A 31 -5.07 0.61 -3.97
N THR A 32 -5.44 -0.17 -2.98
CA THR A 32 -4.48 -0.86 -2.11
C THR A 32 -4.65 -2.37 -2.15
N ARG A 33 -3.52 -3.10 -2.12
CA ARG A 33 -3.50 -4.56 -2.01
C ARG A 33 -2.49 -4.98 -0.98
N LYS A 34 -2.85 -5.96 -0.16
CA LYS A 34 -1.86 -6.63 0.68
C LYS A 34 -1.11 -7.70 -0.13
N LEU A 35 0.21 -7.64 -0.08
CA LEU A 35 1.11 -8.59 -0.72
C LEU A 35 1.32 -9.83 0.17
N PRO A 36 1.82 -10.96 -0.38
CA PRO A 36 2.08 -12.17 0.39
C PRO A 36 3.06 -12.00 1.56
N ASP A 37 3.97 -11.01 1.48
CA ASP A 37 4.91 -10.65 2.54
C ASP A 37 4.31 -9.69 3.59
N GLY A 38 3.01 -9.44 3.52
CA GLY A 38 2.27 -8.58 4.44
C GLY A 38 2.36 -7.08 4.12
N LYS A 39 3.14 -6.67 3.12
CA LYS A 39 3.26 -5.26 2.74
C LYS A 39 2.01 -4.75 2.04
N THR A 40 1.77 -3.45 2.17
CA THR A 40 0.69 -2.76 1.43
C THR A 40 1.25 -2.16 0.14
N GLU A 41 0.72 -2.60 -0.99
CA GLU A 41 0.97 -2.01 -2.30
C GLU A 41 -0.09 -0.93 -2.59
N TRP A 42 0.33 0.24 -3.06
CA TRP A 42 -0.54 1.32 -3.52
C TRP A 42 -0.45 1.43 -5.05
N SER A 43 -1.56 1.18 -5.75
CA SER A 43 -1.68 1.34 -7.19
C SER A 43 -2.29 2.71 -7.53
N PRO A 44 -1.67 3.51 -8.41
CA PRO A 44 -2.17 4.82 -8.80
C PRO A 44 -3.40 4.73 -9.72
N PRO A 45 -4.16 5.82 -9.88
CA PRO A 45 -5.17 5.92 -10.93
C PRO A 45 -4.52 5.92 -12.33
N PRO A 46 -5.22 5.44 -13.39
CA PRO A 46 -4.61 5.20 -14.71
C PRO A 46 -3.97 6.42 -15.39
N HIS A 47 -4.42 7.63 -15.05
CA HIS A 47 -3.96 8.88 -15.66
C HIS A 47 -2.71 9.47 -14.98
N LEU A 48 -2.30 8.92 -13.82
CA LEU A 48 -1.12 9.42 -13.10
C LEU A 48 0.13 8.66 -13.59
N PRO A 49 1.09 9.33 -14.24
CA PRO A 49 2.33 8.69 -14.65
C PRO A 49 3.20 8.45 -13.41
N MET A 50 3.04 7.28 -12.79
CA MET A 50 3.98 6.84 -11.77
C MET A 50 5.19 6.22 -12.49
N PRO A 51 6.41 6.74 -12.27
CA PRO A 51 7.60 6.00 -12.66
C PRO A 51 7.53 4.65 -11.94
N SER A 52 7.54 3.56 -12.71
CA SER A 52 7.56 2.21 -12.18
C SER A 52 8.61 2.08 -11.08
N GLY A 53 8.25 1.51 -9.92
CA GLY A 53 9.18 1.37 -8.81
C GLY A 53 8.46 1.26 -7.47
N THR A 54 9.25 1.04 -6.42
CA THR A 54 8.77 1.05 -5.04
C THR A 54 9.13 2.39 -4.40
N ASN A 55 8.19 3.00 -3.68
CA ASN A 55 8.46 4.21 -2.89
C ASN A 55 8.81 3.81 -1.45
N ASP A 56 10.04 4.07 -1.05
CA ASP A 56 10.56 3.73 0.28
C ASP A 56 10.46 4.87 1.30
N PHE A 57 9.71 5.94 0.99
CA PHE A 57 9.56 7.11 1.88
C PHE A 57 9.14 6.74 3.33
N HIS A 58 8.24 5.76 3.48
CA HIS A 58 7.81 5.25 4.80
C HIS A 58 8.57 4.00 5.24
N HIS A 59 9.57 3.57 4.47
CA HIS A 59 10.37 2.37 4.71
C HIS A 59 11.87 2.69 4.71
N PRO A 60 12.35 3.66 5.53
CA PRO A 60 13.76 4.04 5.55
C PRO A 60 14.69 2.88 5.94
N GLU A 61 14.17 1.85 6.62
CA GLU A 61 14.89 0.61 6.93
C GLU A 61 15.42 -0.11 5.68
N ARG A 62 14.84 0.12 4.51
CA ARG A 62 15.28 -0.49 3.24
C ARG A 62 16.58 0.11 2.70
N TYR A 63 17.00 1.26 3.21
CA TYR A 63 18.30 1.85 2.90
C TYR A 63 19.41 1.35 3.83
N LEU A 64 19.04 0.65 4.90
CA LEU A 64 20.02 0.04 5.79
C LEU A 64 20.59 -1.21 5.12
N PRO A 65 21.90 -1.50 5.31
CA PRO A 65 22.44 -2.78 4.90
C PRO A 65 21.68 -3.89 5.65
N ASP A 66 21.43 -5.00 4.97
CA ASP A 66 20.90 -6.21 5.62
C ASP A 66 21.83 -6.53 6.78
N GLY A 67 21.27 -6.59 8.00
CA GLY A 67 22.04 -6.71 9.22
C GLY A 67 23.00 -7.89 9.14
N GLU A 68 24.29 -7.60 8.93
CA GLU A 68 25.33 -8.47 9.45
C GLU A 68 25.09 -8.50 10.96
N ALA A 69 24.64 -9.65 11.44
CA ALA A 69 24.38 -9.87 12.85
C ALA A 69 25.64 -9.51 13.62
N ALA A 70 25.55 -8.45 14.44
CA ALA A 70 26.51 -8.19 15.50
C ALA A 70 26.47 -9.32 16.54
#